data_AF-A0A9D8G305-F1
#
_entry.id   AF-A0A9D8G305-F1
#
_cell.length_a   1.000
_cell.length_b   1.000
_cell.length_c   1.000
_cell.angle_alpha   90.00
_cell.angle_beta   90.00
_cell.angle_gamma   90.00
#
_symmetry.space_group_name_H-M   'P 1'
#
loop_
_entity.id
_entity.type
_entity.pdbx_description
1 polymer ?
#
loop_
_entity_poly.entity_id
_entity_poly.type
_entity_poly.pdbx_seq_one_letter_code
_entity_poly.pdbx_strand_id
1 'polypeptide(L)'
;MTSAVSPVPVSERGWRCGLANLLLKESRWWRKSWLGLGQVLLWAAILNGIYALILVTMPEDSEEGIEIFVAIAAGTTGYGAITLAQGVLVSEKRSGTLAWVLAGPVSRSAVVLSKLIVLVIGSLVTMLIVPGLIA
;
A
#
# COMPACT_ATOMS: atom_id res chain seq x y z
N MET A 1 -34.07 13.23 -1.20
CA MET A 1 -33.94 13.72 0.19
C MET A 1 -32.70 13.09 0.80
N THR A 2 -31.57 13.79 0.83
CA THR A 2 -30.33 13.32 1.48
C THR A 2 -30.36 13.74 2.94
N SER A 3 -30.58 12.81 3.86
CA SER A 3 -30.55 13.07 5.30
C SER A 3 -29.19 13.67 5.68
N ALA A 4 -29.19 14.91 6.14
CA ALA A 4 -27.99 15.59 6.63
C ALA A 4 -27.57 14.96 7.96
N VAL A 5 -26.64 14.02 7.90
CA VAL A 5 -26.00 13.46 9.10
C VAL A 5 -25.18 14.58 9.74
N SER A 6 -25.51 14.93 10.97
CA SER A 6 -24.76 15.95 11.72
C SER A 6 -23.37 15.41 12.08
N PRO A 7 -22.29 16.20 11.89
CA PRO A 7 -20.94 15.76 12.24
C PRO A 7 -20.85 15.51 13.75
N VAL A 8 -20.42 14.30 14.12
CA VAL A 8 -20.18 13.92 15.52
C VAL A 8 -18.82 14.48 15.95
N PRO A 9 -18.73 15.21 17.08
CA PRO A 9 -17.46 15.73 17.56
C PRO A 9 -16.52 14.58 17.95
N VAL A 10 -15.27 14.63 17.46
CA VAL A 10 -14.22 13.69 17.84
C VAL A 10 -13.78 13.99 19.28
N SER A 11 -14.02 13.06 20.20
CA SER A 11 -13.63 13.18 21.62
C SER A 11 -12.22 12.67 21.91
N GLU A 12 -11.55 12.07 20.92
CA GLU A 12 -10.22 11.49 21.07
C GLU A 12 -9.17 12.56 21.38
N ARG A 13 -8.35 12.34 22.41
CA ARG A 13 -7.24 13.23 22.78
C ARG A 13 -5.89 12.53 22.54
N GLY A 14 -4.86 13.32 22.25
CA GLY A 14 -3.48 12.84 22.11
C GLY A 14 -3.12 12.29 20.73
N TRP A 15 -2.11 11.43 20.68
CA TRP A 15 -1.43 11.02 19.43
C TRP A 15 -2.30 10.17 18.47
N ARG A 16 -3.40 9.58 18.97
CA ARG A 16 -4.33 8.76 18.17
C ARG A 16 -5.49 9.55 17.58
N CYS A 17 -5.65 10.82 17.95
CA CYS A 17 -6.77 11.65 17.53
C CYS A 17 -6.91 11.68 16.00
N GLY A 18 -8.02 11.13 15.48
CA GLY A 18 -8.35 11.09 14.05
C GLY A 18 -7.70 9.94 13.27
N LEU A 19 -6.92 9.07 13.91
CA LEU A 19 -6.17 7.98 13.26
C LEU A 19 -7.09 6.98 12.55
N ALA A 20 -8.21 6.58 13.18
CA ALA A 20 -9.13 5.59 12.59
C ALA A 20 -9.75 6.10 11.28
N ASN A 21 -10.17 7.37 11.26
CA ASN A 21 -10.71 8.01 10.07
C ASN A 21 -9.67 8.13 8.96
N LEU A 22 -8.42 8.47 9.32
CA LEU A 22 -7.32 8.51 8.36
C LEU A 22 -7.01 7.12 7.80
N LEU A 23 -6.92 6.08 8.63
CA LEU A 23 -6.69 4.71 8.16
C LEU A 23 -7.80 4.23 7.21
N LEU A 24 -9.06 4.56 7.51
CA LEU A 24 -10.19 4.26 6.63
C LEU A 24 -10.09 5.02 5.30
N LYS A 25 -9.74 6.31 5.33
CA LYS A 25 -9.51 7.13 4.13
C LYS A 25 -8.38 6.55 3.28
N GLU A 26 -7.21 6.31 3.86
CA GLU A 26 -6.03 5.83 3.16
C GLU A 26 -6.25 4.39 2.61
N SER A 27 -6.92 3.50 3.36
CA SER A 27 -7.24 2.14 2.90
C SER A 27 -8.28 2.08 1.76
N ARG A 28 -9.08 3.14 1.56
CA ARG A 28 -10.00 3.19 0.41
C ARG A 28 -9.24 3.27 -0.91
N TRP A 29 -8.05 3.86 -0.92
CA TRP A 29 -7.23 3.91 -2.12
C TRP A 29 -6.89 2.49 -2.61
N TRP A 30 -6.52 1.60 -1.69
CA TRP A 30 -6.26 0.19 -2.01
C TRP A 30 -7.52 -0.61 -2.36
N ARG A 31 -8.65 -0.36 -1.68
CA ARG A 31 -9.87 -1.16 -1.85
C ARG A 31 -10.76 -0.75 -3.03
N LYS A 32 -10.77 0.53 -3.41
CA LYS A 32 -11.76 1.08 -4.34
C LYS A 32 -11.16 1.53 -5.68
N SER A 33 -9.84 1.51 -5.81
CA SER A 33 -9.16 2.05 -6.98
C SER A 33 -8.63 0.95 -7.87
N TRP A 34 -8.81 1.10 -9.19
CA TRP A 34 -8.12 0.32 -10.22
C TRP A 34 -6.59 0.30 -10.04
N LEU A 35 -6.04 1.26 -9.30
CA LEU A 35 -4.64 1.34 -8.93
C LEU A 35 -4.20 0.19 -8.01
N GLY A 36 -5.03 -0.25 -7.06
CA GLY A 36 -4.68 -1.37 -6.16
C GLY A 36 -4.66 -2.70 -6.90
N LEU A 37 -5.69 -2.95 -7.73
CA LEU A 37 -5.72 -4.08 -8.67
C LEU A 37 -4.55 -4.02 -9.66
N GLY A 38 -4.24 -2.83 -10.18
CA GLY A 38 -3.10 -2.61 -11.06
C GLY A 38 -1.76 -3.00 -10.41
N GLN A 39 -1.56 -2.68 -9.13
CA GLN A 39 -0.38 -3.13 -8.39
C GLN A 39 -0.35 -4.65 -8.26
N VAL A 40 -1.45 -5.28 -7.86
CA VAL A 40 -1.53 -6.76 -7.76
C VAL A 40 -1.19 -7.40 -9.10
N LEU A 41 -1.80 -6.96 -10.20
CA LEU A 41 -1.57 -7.51 -11.53
C LEU A 41 -0.13 -7.27 -12.00
N LEU A 42 0.40 -6.07 -11.79
CA LEU A 42 1.77 -5.72 -12.16
C LEU A 42 2.78 -6.61 -11.44
N TRP A 43 2.67 -6.72 -10.11
CA TRP A 43 3.63 -7.48 -9.31
C TRP A 43 3.46 -8.99 -9.47
N ALA A 44 2.23 -9.48 -9.61
CA ALA A 44 1.99 -10.87 -9.94
C ALA A 44 2.59 -11.21 -11.31
N ALA A 45 2.41 -10.37 -12.33
CA ALA A 45 2.96 -10.62 -13.65
C ALA A 45 4.50 -10.59 -13.67
N ILE A 46 5.11 -9.61 -12.99
CA ILE A 46 6.58 -9.49 -12.95
C ILE A 46 7.20 -10.68 -12.21
N LEU A 47 6.77 -10.97 -10.98
CA LEU A 47 7.43 -11.98 -10.14
C LEU A 47 7.12 -13.40 -10.62
N ASN A 48 5.85 -13.71 -10.91
CA ASN A 48 5.50 -15.04 -11.43
C ASN A 48 5.96 -15.23 -12.87
N GLY A 49 6.06 -14.17 -13.68
CA GLY A 49 6.61 -14.25 -15.03
C GLY A 49 8.09 -14.64 -15.04
N ILE A 50 8.88 -14.05 -14.13
CA ILE A 50 10.29 -14.43 -13.96
C ILE A 50 10.40 -15.87 -13.45
N TYR A 51 9.62 -16.25 -12.44
CA TYR A 51 9.63 -17.62 -11.91
C TYR A 51 9.22 -18.65 -12.97
N ALA A 52 8.16 -18.38 -13.73
CA ALA A 52 7.73 -19.25 -14.83
C ALA A 52 8.80 -19.39 -15.92
N LEU A 53 9.54 -18.33 -16.22
CA LEU A 53 10.65 -18.39 -17.17
C LEU A 53 11.76 -19.33 -16.68
N ILE A 54 12.08 -19.30 -15.37
CA ILE A 54 13.05 -20.21 -14.77
C ILE A 54 12.56 -21.65 -14.92
N LEU A 55 11.32 -21.96 -14.55
CA LEU A 55 10.77 -23.32 -14.68
C LEU A 55 10.74 -23.83 -16.13
N VAL A 56 10.55 -22.95 -17.11
CA VAL A 56 10.56 -23.34 -18.54
C VAL A 56 11.99 -23.56 -19.07
N THR A 57 12.96 -22.78 -18.59
CA THR A 57 14.34 -22.83 -19.09
C THR A 57 15.22 -23.83 -18.34
N MET A 58 14.94 -24.04 -17.05
CA MET A 58 15.67 -24.87 -16.10
C MET A 58 14.66 -25.65 -15.23
N PRO A 59 13.94 -26.64 -15.80
CA PRO A 59 12.84 -27.32 -15.11
C PRO A 59 13.29 -28.19 -13.92
N GLU A 60 14.54 -28.66 -13.92
CA GLU A 60 15.09 -29.49 -12.84
C GLU A 60 15.48 -28.64 -11.61
N ASP A 61 15.70 -27.33 -11.78
CA ASP A 61 16.23 -26.41 -10.76
C ASP A 61 15.12 -25.65 -10.03
N SER A 62 13.98 -26.31 -9.79
CA SER A 62 12.80 -25.69 -9.17
C SER A 62 13.07 -25.07 -7.78
N GLU A 63 13.92 -25.71 -6.97
CA GLU A 63 14.29 -25.21 -5.64
C GLU A 63 15.09 -23.89 -5.74
N GLU A 64 16.07 -23.83 -6.63
CA GLU A 64 16.85 -22.62 -6.90
C GLU A 64 15.97 -21.50 -7.48
N GLY A 65 14.98 -21.86 -8.30
CA GLY A 65 13.96 -20.93 -8.79
C GLY A 65 13.14 -20.26 -7.68
N ILE A 66 12.77 -20.99 -6.63
CA ILE A 66 12.06 -20.44 -5.47
C ILE A 66 12.98 -19.49 -4.67
N GLU A 67 14.24 -19.86 -4.47
CA GLU A 67 15.21 -19.01 -3.78
C GLU A 67 15.41 -17.66 -4.51
N ILE A 68 15.59 -17.70 -5.83
CA ILE A 68 15.71 -16.51 -6.67
C ILE A 68 14.42 -15.68 -6.61
N PHE A 69 13.25 -16.33 -6.69
CA PHE A 69 11.96 -15.65 -6.57
C PHE A 69 11.85 -14.89 -5.24
N VAL A 70 12.14 -15.56 -4.11
CA VAL A 70 12.05 -14.94 -2.77
C VAL A 70 13.04 -13.79 -2.63
N ALA A 71 14.28 -13.96 -3.10
CA ALA A 71 15.31 -12.93 -3.05
C ALA A 71 14.90 -11.68 -3.85
N ILE A 72 14.41 -11.86 -5.08
CA ILE A 72 13.94 -10.76 -5.92
C ILE A 72 12.70 -10.11 -5.28
N ALA A 73 11.69 -10.89 -4.91
CA ALA A 73 10.44 -10.38 -4.34
C ALA A 73 10.69 -9.54 -3.08
N ALA A 74 11.54 -10.01 -2.17
CA ALA A 74 11.90 -9.27 -0.96
C ALA A 74 12.62 -7.95 -1.30
N GLY A 75 13.61 -7.97 -2.21
CA GLY A 75 14.35 -6.79 -2.62
C GLY A 75 13.48 -5.75 -3.33
N THR A 76 12.68 -6.18 -4.32
CA THR A 76 11.86 -5.28 -5.14
C THR A 76 10.68 -4.71 -4.39
N THR A 77 10.14 -5.42 -3.38
CA THR A 77 9.04 -4.89 -2.54
C THR A 77 9.44 -3.60 -1.83
N GLY A 78 10.69 -3.50 -1.33
CA GLY A 78 11.19 -2.27 -0.71
C GLY A 78 11.22 -1.10 -1.68
N TYR A 79 11.76 -1.29 -2.88
CA TYR A 79 11.80 -0.26 -3.92
C TYR A 79 10.41 0.14 -4.41
N GLY A 80 9.50 -0.83 -4.56
CA GLY A 80 8.11 -0.59 -4.91
C GLY A 80 7.38 0.24 -3.86
N ALA A 81 7.55 -0.10 -2.58
CA ALA A 81 6.97 0.64 -1.46
C ALA A 81 7.48 2.09 -1.39
N ILE A 82 8.78 2.32 -1.59
CA ILE A 82 9.38 3.67 -1.63
C ILE A 82 8.79 4.49 -2.77
N THR A 83 8.71 3.91 -3.97
CA THR A 83 8.17 4.59 -5.16
C THR A 83 6.70 4.99 -4.95
N LEU A 84 5.89 4.09 -4.39
CA LEU A 84 4.50 4.39 -4.04
C LEU A 84 4.39 5.48 -2.97
N ALA A 85 5.20 5.39 -1.91
CA ALA A 85 5.22 6.39 -0.85
C ALA A 85 5.56 7.79 -1.41
N GLN A 86 6.56 7.87 -2.30
CA GLN A 86 6.92 9.12 -2.96
C GLN A 86 5.77 9.66 -3.82
N GLY A 87 5.10 8.81 -4.60
CA GLY A 87 3.94 9.22 -5.40
C GLY A 87 2.80 9.79 -4.54
N VAL A 88 2.47 9.15 -3.42
CA VAL A 88 1.42 9.61 -2.50
C VAL A 88 1.82 10.92 -1.82
N LEU A 89 3.05 11.02 -1.31
CA LEU A 89 3.50 12.22 -0.59
C LEU A 89 3.65 13.43 -1.51
N VAL A 90 4.20 13.23 -2.72
CA VAL A 90 4.36 14.32 -3.69
C VAL A 90 3.02 14.79 -4.22
N SER A 91 2.07 13.88 -4.48
CA SER A 91 0.74 14.25 -4.96
C SER A 91 -0.02 15.07 -3.92
N GLU A 92 -0.04 14.65 -2.65
CA GLU A 92 -0.72 15.39 -1.58
C GLU A 92 -0.08 16.75 -1.27
N LYS A 93 1.25 16.86 -1.45
CA LYS A 93 1.96 18.14 -1.33
C LYS A 93 1.55 19.09 -2.45
N ARG A 94 1.46 18.60 -3.69
CA ARG A 94 1.06 19.42 -4.85
C ARG A 94 -0.41 19.86 -4.79
N SER A 95 -1.29 19.00 -4.31
CA SER A 95 -2.73 19.29 -4.22
C SER A 95 -3.12 20.13 -3.00
N GLY A 96 -2.20 20.40 -2.07
CA GLY A 96 -2.47 21.13 -0.83
C GLY A 96 -3.36 20.37 0.17
N THR A 97 -3.73 19.13 -0.13
CA THR A 97 -4.66 18.34 0.69
C THR A 97 -4.07 18.03 2.07
N LEU A 98 -2.75 17.85 2.15
CA LEU A 98 -2.06 17.65 3.42
C LEU A 98 -2.17 18.87 4.34
N ALA A 99 -2.02 20.08 3.78
CA ALA A 99 -2.15 21.31 4.55
C ALA A 99 -3.58 21.50 5.09
N TRP A 100 -4.58 21.16 4.28
CA TRP A 100 -5.98 21.18 4.69
C TRP A 100 -6.28 20.17 5.81
N VAL A 101 -5.75 18.95 5.73
CA VAL A 101 -5.90 17.91 6.78
C VAL A 101 -5.24 18.35 8.09
N LEU A 102 -4.05 18.94 8.03
CA LEU A 102 -3.32 19.40 9.21
C LEU A 102 -3.91 20.65 9.87
N ALA A 103 -4.75 21.41 9.16
CA ALA A 103 -5.50 22.52 9.73
C ALA A 103 -6.72 22.06 10.55
N GLY A 104 -7.13 20.79 10.42
CA GLY A 104 -8.22 20.19 11.18
C GLY A 104 -7.81 19.67 12.56
N PRO A 105 -8.78 19.18 13.36
CA PRO A 105 -8.52 18.60 14.69
C PRO A 105 -7.95 17.16 14.58
N VAL A 106 -6.78 17.02 13.95
CA VAL A 106 -6.09 15.73 13.74
C VAL A 106 -4.65 15.85 14.22
N SER A 107 -4.14 14.81 14.89
CA SER A 107 -2.76 14.83 15.37
C SER A 107 -1.75 14.59 14.23
N ARG A 108 -0.59 15.24 14.29
CA ARG A 108 0.49 15.06 13.29
C ARG A 108 1.00 13.62 13.25
N SER A 109 1.07 12.97 14.41
CA SER A 109 1.44 11.56 14.53
C SER A 109 0.43 10.63 13.84
N ALA A 110 -0.87 10.90 13.97
CA ALA A 110 -1.89 10.10 13.30
C ALA A 110 -1.76 10.15 11.77
N VAL A 111 -1.42 11.32 11.21
CA VAL A 111 -1.21 11.48 9.76
C VAL A 111 -0.04 10.64 9.26
N VAL A 112 1.09 10.66 9.96
CA VAL A 112 2.26 9.87 9.57
C VAL A 112 1.98 8.38 9.72
N LEU A 113 1.40 7.98 10.86
CA LEU A 113 1.17 6.57 11.15
C LEU A 113 0.13 5.95 10.23
N SER A 114 -0.94 6.68 9.88
CA SER A 114 -1.95 6.17 8.94
C SER A 114 -1.34 5.83 7.58
N LYS A 115 -0.42 6.69 7.11
CA LYS A 115 0.25 6.48 5.83
C LYS A 115 1.23 5.32 5.89
N LEU A 116 2.05 5.28 6.94
CA LEU A 116 3.01 4.20 7.13
C LEU A 116 2.32 2.84 7.19
N ILE A 117 1.30 2.70 8.04
CA ILE A 117 0.56 1.43 8.20
C ILE A 117 -0.06 1.00 6.87
N VAL A 118 -0.77 1.90 6.18
CA VAL A 118 -1.49 1.55 4.96
C VAL A 118 -0.54 1.27 3.78
N LEU A 119 0.56 2.01 3.66
CA LEU A 119 1.56 1.77 2.62
C LEU A 119 2.32 0.46 2.87
N VAL A 120 2.74 0.19 4.11
CA VAL A 120 3.45 -1.06 4.45
C VAL A 120 2.53 -2.26 4.26
N ILE A 121 1.33 -2.25 4.83
CA ILE A 121 0.40 -3.38 4.68
C ILE A 121 0.00 -3.57 3.22
N GLY A 122 -0.36 -2.49 2.53
CA GLY A 122 -0.75 -2.56 1.13
C GLY A 122 0.36 -3.11 0.24
N SER A 123 1.58 -2.57 0.35
CA SER A 123 2.73 -3.05 -0.42
C SER A 123 3.09 -4.50 -0.10
N LEU A 124 3.13 -4.90 1.17
CA LEU A 124 3.39 -6.30 1.53
C LEU A 124 2.34 -7.24 0.95
N VAL A 125 1.06 -6.90 1.07
CA VAL A 125 -0.02 -7.73 0.53
C VAL A 125 0.10 -7.84 -0.99
N THR A 126 0.26 -6.73 -1.71
CA THR A 126 0.21 -6.76 -3.17
C THR A 126 1.50 -7.22 -3.85
N MET A 127 2.66 -6.93 -3.25
CA MET A 127 3.97 -7.16 -3.88
C MET A 127 4.63 -8.46 -3.42
N LEU A 128 4.28 -8.96 -2.24
CA LEU A 128 4.91 -10.15 -1.66
C LEU A 128 3.92 -11.28 -1.43
N ILE A 129 2.84 -11.03 -0.67
CA ILE A 129 1.91 -12.09 -0.26
C ILE A 129 1.13 -12.62 -1.48
N VAL A 130 0.50 -11.75 -2.27
CA VAL A 130 -0.30 -12.21 -3.40
C VAL A 130 0.54 -12.92 -4.46
N PRO A 131 1.69 -12.39 -4.92
CA PRO A 131 2.54 -13.12 -5.85
C PRO A 131 3.08 -14.43 -5.27
N GLY A 132 3.47 -14.45 -4.00
CA GLY A 132 3.97 -15.65 -3.34
C GLY A 132 2.91 -16.74 -3.10
N LEU A 133 1.62 -16.39 -3.10
CA LEU A 133 0.53 -17.38 -3.08
C LEU A 133 0.21 -17.97 -4.47
N ILE A 134 0.70 -17.32 -5.54
CA ILE A 134 0.45 -17.74 -6.93
C ILE A 134 1.59 -18.63 -7.44
N ALA A 135 2.83 -18.34 -7.03
CA ALA A 135 4.04 -19.11 -7.37
C ALA A 135 3.99 -20.53 -6.81
#